data_AF-A0A8T4GC32-F1
#
_entry.id   AF-A0A8T4GC32-F1
#
_cell.length_a   1.000
_cell.length_b   1.000
_cell.length_c   1.000
_cell.angle_alpha   90.00
_cell.angle_beta   90.00
_cell.angle_gamma   90.00
#
_symmetry.space_group_name_H-M   'P 1'
#
loop_
_entity.id
_entity.type
_entity.pdbx_description
1 polymer ?
#
loop_
_entity_poly.entity_id
_entity_poly.type
_entity_poly.pdbx_seq_one_letter_code
_entity_poly.pdbx_strand_id
1 'polypeptide(L)'
;MNIDDRIERRLGYDAGGGVLADLDAISPVSHLESPIGRGPAIERLLDVFSPALSGSLPPSVYVHGPKGSGKSAIVSALFDRLAAHSGPRRAIQTSTRAVDRTLPGFVYVDARRASTRFGLYHDVLAAIRDEPVPEHGIGTDELVDALRDGIRTGPDVVVAVDHVDEPETTDASTVVDWIEDVSGHIVPVCLGRDPPEAIGWEPDVPVPFDQYRRHVLVELLTSRCSTGLGRDALTHDQIREVAEWASGDAHDALAAISGAAVNAERAGVSTIRPRDLDEGIDEVPKPCAALGRVLALSSSRMRLLYELVSLSERDRSSVNVATETIASRETVDLSASTVRRVLYELADSGLLDRVTARRSSGKGRPPSRLVPRFPTLVFQELFDRSIRSS
;
A
#
# COMPACT_ATOMS: atom_id res chain seq x y z
N MET A 1 -11.65 5.51 -19.41
CA MET A 1 -10.88 5.32 -20.66
C MET A 1 -11.06 6.57 -21.50
N ASN A 2 -9.97 7.27 -21.84
CA ASN A 2 -10.01 8.48 -22.64
C ASN A 2 -10.01 8.13 -24.14
N ILE A 3 -10.42 9.07 -25.00
CA ILE A 3 -10.45 8.95 -26.46
C ILE A 3 -9.05 8.75 -27.05
N ASP A 4 -8.03 9.36 -26.44
CA ASP A 4 -6.63 9.29 -26.90
C ASP A 4 -6.10 7.84 -26.82
N ASP A 5 -6.36 7.14 -25.71
CA ASP A 5 -6.04 5.72 -25.52
C ASP A 5 -6.67 4.82 -26.60
N ARG A 6 -7.85 5.22 -27.12
CA ARG A 6 -8.57 4.47 -28.17
C ARG A 6 -7.99 4.74 -29.56
N ILE A 7 -7.43 5.93 -29.79
CA ILE A 7 -6.83 6.35 -31.05
C ILE A 7 -5.47 5.67 -31.22
N GLU A 8 -4.60 5.72 -30.21
CA GLU A 8 -3.31 5.03 -30.25
C GLU A 8 -3.46 3.52 -30.45
N ARG A 9 -4.47 2.92 -29.78
CA ARG A 9 -4.85 1.51 -29.96
C ARG A 9 -5.37 1.14 -31.35
N ARG A 10 -5.80 2.09 -32.19
CA ARG A 10 -6.31 1.84 -33.55
C ARG A 10 -5.29 2.11 -34.64
N LEU A 11 -4.21 2.83 -34.34
CA LEU A 11 -3.17 3.19 -35.30
C LEU A 11 -2.17 2.05 -35.60
N GLY A 12 -2.33 0.87 -34.99
CA GLY A 12 -1.64 -0.35 -35.45
C GLY A 12 -0.13 -0.30 -35.28
N TYR A 13 0.38 0.24 -34.17
CA TYR A 13 1.74 -0.03 -33.69
C TYR A 13 1.88 -1.48 -33.18
N ASP A 14 1.34 -2.45 -33.94
CA ASP A 14 1.48 -3.88 -33.71
C ASP A 14 2.79 -4.35 -34.36
N ALA A 15 3.87 -4.25 -33.59
CA ALA A 15 5.08 -5.04 -33.77
C ALA A 15 5.56 -5.48 -32.39
N GLY A 16 5.02 -6.61 -31.89
CA GLY A 16 5.54 -7.29 -30.69
C GLY A 16 4.99 -6.83 -29.33
N GLY A 17 3.69 -6.53 -29.22
CA GLY A 17 3.07 -6.16 -27.95
C GLY A 17 3.17 -7.30 -26.93
N GLY A 18 3.98 -7.11 -25.89
CA GLY A 18 4.10 -8.03 -24.76
C GLY A 18 2.78 -8.19 -24.00
N VAL A 19 2.76 -9.16 -23.08
CA VAL A 19 1.62 -9.38 -22.17
C VAL A 19 1.43 -8.21 -21.24
N LEU A 20 2.52 -7.57 -20.81
CA LEU A 20 2.52 -6.51 -19.80
C LEU A 20 2.59 -5.13 -20.45
N ALA A 21 1.46 -4.43 -20.51
CA ALA A 21 1.37 -3.08 -21.06
C ALA A 21 1.77 -2.02 -20.02
N ASP A 22 1.23 -2.13 -18.81
CA ASP A 22 1.51 -1.25 -17.67
C ASP A 22 1.43 -2.05 -16.37
N LEU A 23 2.56 -2.20 -15.70
CA LEU A 23 2.63 -2.92 -14.43
C LEU A 23 1.92 -2.17 -13.31
N ASP A 24 1.95 -0.84 -13.28
CA ASP A 24 1.33 -0.05 -12.23
C ASP A 24 -0.21 -0.14 -12.29
N ALA A 25 -0.75 -0.37 -13.49
CA ALA A 25 -2.17 -0.61 -13.71
C ALA A 25 -2.68 -1.97 -13.20
N ILE A 26 -1.81 -2.95 -12.92
CA ILE A 26 -2.19 -4.24 -12.31
C ILE A 26 -1.49 -4.52 -10.98
N SER A 27 -0.55 -3.68 -10.58
CA SER A 27 0.19 -3.82 -9.33
C SER A 27 -0.74 -3.81 -8.11
N PRO A 28 -0.51 -4.68 -7.11
CA PRO A 28 -1.30 -4.74 -5.88
C PRO A 28 -0.99 -3.58 -4.91
N VAL A 29 0.04 -2.77 -5.19
CA VAL A 29 0.45 -1.63 -4.35
C VAL A 29 0.14 -0.26 -4.97
N SER A 30 -0.38 -0.23 -6.20
CA SER A 30 -0.75 1.00 -6.89
C SER A 30 -2.25 1.26 -6.74
N HIS A 31 -2.62 2.52 -6.52
CA HIS A 31 -4.01 2.94 -6.36
C HIS A 31 -4.44 3.79 -7.56
N LEU A 32 -5.65 3.52 -8.09
CA LEU A 32 -6.23 4.33 -9.16
C LEU A 32 -6.82 5.60 -8.57
N GLU A 33 -6.77 6.71 -9.32
CA GLU A 33 -7.45 7.96 -8.95
C GLU A 33 -8.98 7.84 -8.85
N SER A 34 -9.54 6.77 -9.40
CA SER A 34 -10.97 6.46 -9.36
C SER A 34 -11.16 4.96 -9.15
N PRO A 35 -11.05 4.49 -7.89
CA PRO A 35 -11.19 3.07 -7.58
C PRO A 35 -12.63 2.57 -7.83
N ILE A 36 -12.75 1.31 -8.24
CA ILE A 36 -14.02 0.71 -8.67
C ILE A 36 -14.54 -0.24 -7.58
N GLY A 37 -15.86 -0.42 -7.53
CA GLY A 37 -16.48 -1.49 -6.74
C GLY A 37 -16.74 -1.16 -5.27
N ARG A 38 -16.59 0.11 -4.87
CA ARG A 38 -16.78 0.56 -3.48
C ARG A 38 -17.72 1.76 -3.32
N GLY A 39 -18.62 1.98 -4.28
CA GLY A 39 -19.63 3.06 -4.24
C GLY A 39 -20.31 3.22 -2.86
N PRO A 40 -20.90 2.16 -2.28
CA PRO A 40 -21.52 2.26 -0.95
C PRO A 40 -20.57 2.67 0.19
N ALA A 41 -19.28 2.35 0.10
CA ALA A 41 -18.30 2.77 1.10
C ALA A 41 -17.88 4.23 0.90
N ILE A 42 -17.78 4.67 -0.36
CA ILE A 42 -17.56 6.08 -0.72
C ILE A 42 -18.71 6.94 -0.18
N GLU A 43 -19.96 6.56 -0.45
CA GLU A 43 -21.13 7.31 0.04
C GLU A 43 -21.15 7.39 1.58
N ARG A 44 -20.85 6.28 2.28
CA ARG A 44 -20.73 6.31 3.75
C ARG A 44 -19.66 7.27 4.24
N LEU A 45 -18.49 7.30 3.60
CA LEU A 45 -17.44 8.25 3.97
C LEU A 45 -17.86 9.70 3.68
N LEU A 46 -18.52 9.96 2.55
CA LEU A 46 -19.06 11.28 2.21
C LEU A 46 -20.13 11.74 3.18
N ASP A 47 -21.01 10.84 3.63
CA ASP A 47 -22.01 11.13 4.66
C ASP A 47 -21.34 11.52 5.98
N VAL A 48 -20.31 10.76 6.40
CA VAL A 48 -19.52 11.05 7.61
C VAL A 48 -18.78 12.37 7.50
N PHE A 49 -18.24 12.70 6.33
CA PHE A 49 -17.55 13.96 6.05
C PHE A 49 -18.50 15.10 5.64
N SER A 50 -19.82 14.90 5.63
CA SER A 50 -20.78 15.96 5.29
C SER A 50 -20.62 17.25 6.12
N PRO A 51 -20.23 17.21 7.43
CA PRO A 51 -19.91 18.41 8.18
C PRO A 51 -18.72 19.19 7.58
N ALA A 52 -17.68 18.49 7.12
CA ALA A 52 -16.52 19.08 6.44
C ALA A 52 -16.93 19.79 5.15
N LEU A 53 -17.80 19.16 4.37
CA LEU A 53 -18.38 19.74 3.14
C LEU A 53 -19.23 20.99 3.41
N SER A 54 -19.69 21.14 4.66
CA SER A 54 -20.46 22.30 5.12
C SER A 54 -19.62 23.35 5.86
N GLY A 55 -18.29 23.18 5.94
CA GLY A 55 -17.36 24.11 6.58
C GLY A 55 -17.23 23.95 8.10
N SER A 56 -17.53 22.77 8.64
CA SER A 56 -17.35 22.40 10.05
C SER A 56 -16.49 21.15 10.20
N LEU A 57 -15.86 20.94 11.34
CA LEU A 57 -15.09 19.73 11.59
C LEU A 57 -15.99 18.47 11.56
N PRO A 58 -15.61 17.42 10.82
CA PRO A 58 -16.31 16.14 10.88
C PRO A 58 -15.99 15.40 12.19
N PRO A 59 -16.76 14.36 12.54
CA PRO A 59 -16.37 13.44 13.60
C PRO A 59 -15.07 12.71 13.26
N SER A 60 -14.38 12.20 14.27
CA SER A 60 -13.24 11.32 14.09
C SER A 60 -13.67 9.95 13.54
N VAL A 61 -12.82 9.30 12.74
CA VAL A 61 -13.23 8.11 11.97
C VAL A 61 -12.21 6.99 12.08
N TYR A 62 -12.68 5.76 12.31
CA TYR A 62 -11.86 4.56 12.14
C TYR A 62 -12.35 3.73 10.95
N VAL A 63 -11.56 3.66 9.89
CA VAL A 63 -11.86 2.82 8.72
C VAL A 63 -11.16 1.47 8.90
N HIS A 64 -11.95 0.39 8.95
CA HIS A 64 -11.39 -0.91 9.30
C HIS A 64 -11.84 -2.03 8.37
N GLY A 65 -11.05 -3.10 8.30
CA GLY A 65 -11.33 -4.26 7.47
C GLY A 65 -10.07 -5.00 7.02
N PRO A 66 -10.20 -6.21 6.46
CA PRO A 66 -9.05 -7.04 6.13
C PRO A 66 -8.17 -6.43 5.04
N LYS A 67 -6.97 -7.01 4.84
CA LYS A 67 -6.11 -6.70 3.69
C LYS A 67 -6.89 -6.91 2.38
N GLY A 68 -6.61 -6.07 1.37
CA GLY A 68 -7.21 -6.20 0.04
C GLY A 68 -8.68 -5.79 -0.05
N SER A 69 -9.28 -5.25 1.02
CA SER A 69 -10.65 -4.71 1.02
C SER A 69 -10.77 -3.34 0.33
N GLY A 70 -9.66 -2.69 -0.03
CA GLY A 70 -9.68 -1.41 -0.76
C GLY A 70 -9.78 -0.15 0.11
N LYS A 71 -9.56 -0.24 1.43
CA LYS A 71 -9.53 0.92 2.35
C LYS A 71 -8.61 2.03 1.83
N SER A 72 -7.32 1.71 1.67
CA SER A 72 -6.27 2.63 1.24
C SER A 72 -6.59 3.27 -0.10
N ALA A 73 -6.92 2.45 -1.10
CA ALA A 73 -7.28 2.93 -2.43
C ALA A 73 -8.44 3.94 -2.41
N ILE A 74 -9.47 3.68 -1.61
CA ILE A 74 -10.65 4.56 -1.53
C ILE A 74 -10.36 5.81 -0.73
N VAL A 75 -9.75 5.69 0.44
CA VAL A 75 -9.49 6.83 1.32
C VAL A 75 -8.43 7.75 0.72
N SER A 76 -7.34 7.22 0.16
CA SER A 76 -6.33 8.05 -0.50
C SER A 76 -6.95 8.80 -1.68
N ALA A 77 -7.65 8.12 -2.58
CA ALA A 77 -8.28 8.76 -3.73
C ALA A 77 -9.35 9.79 -3.32
N LEU A 78 -10.13 9.51 -2.28
CA LEU A 78 -11.11 10.46 -1.76
C LEU A 78 -10.43 11.69 -1.15
N PHE A 79 -9.40 11.50 -0.33
CA PHE A 79 -8.67 12.59 0.31
C PHE A 79 -7.96 13.46 -0.73
N ASP A 80 -7.30 12.86 -1.72
CA ASP A 80 -6.67 13.59 -2.82
C ASP A 80 -7.68 14.45 -3.59
N ARG A 81 -8.88 13.89 -3.87
CA ARG A 81 -9.96 14.62 -4.55
C ARG A 81 -10.53 15.74 -3.69
N LEU A 82 -10.71 15.52 -2.38
CA LEU A 82 -11.22 16.55 -1.47
C LEU A 82 -10.19 17.67 -1.24
N ALA A 83 -8.91 17.32 -1.11
CA ALA A 83 -7.81 18.26 -0.97
C ALA A 83 -7.72 19.24 -2.14
N ALA A 84 -7.99 18.78 -3.37
CA ALA A 84 -8.04 19.64 -4.55
C ALA A 84 -9.16 20.70 -4.51
N HIS A 85 -10.14 20.56 -3.63
CA HIS A 85 -11.22 21.52 -3.39
C HIS A 85 -11.03 22.32 -2.09
N SER A 86 -10.03 21.98 -1.28
CA SER A 86 -9.60 22.75 -0.13
C SER A 86 -8.92 24.05 -0.60
N GLY A 87 -9.02 25.12 0.19
CA GLY A 87 -8.39 26.40 -0.15
C GLY A 87 -8.21 27.30 1.08
N PRO A 88 -7.53 28.45 0.94
CA PRO A 88 -7.41 29.40 2.03
C PRO A 88 -8.78 30.00 2.37
N ARG A 89 -9.01 30.34 3.65
CA ARG A 89 -10.18 31.12 4.07
C ARG A 89 -10.20 32.45 3.31
N ARG A 90 -10.95 32.56 2.22
CA ARG A 90 -11.08 33.82 1.48
C ARG A 90 -11.94 34.76 2.31
N ALA A 91 -11.30 35.70 3.00
CA ALA A 91 -11.97 36.85 3.62
C ALA A 91 -12.48 37.80 2.53
N ILE A 92 -13.55 37.43 1.82
CA ILE A 92 -14.26 38.38 0.96
C ILE A 92 -15.19 39.21 1.85
N GLN A 93 -14.66 40.33 2.34
CA GLN A 93 -15.46 41.41 2.92
C GLN A 93 -16.17 42.18 1.81
N THR A 94 -17.24 41.63 1.24
CA THR A 94 -18.27 42.45 0.57
C THR A 94 -19.65 41.96 1.02
N SER A 95 -20.46 42.89 1.51
CA SER A 95 -21.64 42.68 2.37
C SER A 95 -22.86 42.03 1.71
N THR A 96 -22.72 41.24 0.65
CA THR A 96 -23.87 40.72 -0.12
C THR A 96 -23.69 39.34 -0.78
N ARG A 97 -22.68 38.54 -0.41
CA ARG A 97 -22.60 37.13 -0.87
C ARG A 97 -22.41 36.19 0.31
N ALA A 98 -23.13 35.07 0.27
CA ALA A 98 -22.99 33.96 1.21
C ALA A 98 -21.50 33.63 1.38
N VAL A 99 -21.07 33.47 2.63
CA VAL A 99 -19.70 33.09 3.00
C VAL A 99 -19.30 31.88 2.14
N ASP A 100 -18.27 32.03 1.31
CA ASP A 100 -17.68 30.89 0.58
C ASP A 100 -17.10 29.95 1.65
N ARG A 101 -17.86 28.89 1.95
CA ARG A 101 -17.48 27.90 2.96
C ARG A 101 -16.23 27.21 2.48
N THR A 102 -15.15 27.42 3.20
CA THR A 102 -13.86 26.83 2.85
C THR A 102 -13.82 25.41 3.41
N LEU A 103 -13.64 24.43 2.55
CA LEU A 103 -13.44 23.04 2.96
C LEU A 103 -12.20 22.95 3.87
N PRO A 104 -12.20 22.05 4.88
CA PRO A 104 -10.97 21.76 5.61
C PRO A 104 -9.90 21.18 4.66
N GLY A 105 -8.64 21.26 5.04
CA GLY A 105 -7.57 20.53 4.36
C GLY A 105 -7.75 19.03 4.58
N PHE A 106 -7.55 18.22 3.55
CA PHE A 106 -7.55 16.76 3.64
C PHE A 106 -6.15 16.24 3.37
N VAL A 107 -5.60 15.46 4.29
CA VAL A 107 -4.24 14.94 4.21
C VAL A 107 -4.26 13.43 4.41
N TYR A 108 -3.59 12.70 3.52
CA TYR A 108 -3.39 11.26 3.64
C TYR A 108 -1.92 10.96 3.96
N VAL A 109 -1.67 10.16 4.99
CA VAL A 109 -0.34 9.72 5.44
C VAL A 109 -0.32 8.21 5.58
N ASP A 110 0.74 7.57 5.08
CA ASP A 110 0.99 6.14 5.29
C ASP A 110 1.93 5.93 6.49
N ALA A 111 1.42 5.34 7.58
CA ALA A 111 2.20 5.09 8.79
C ALA A 111 3.40 4.15 8.58
N ARG A 112 3.42 3.36 7.49
CA ARG A 112 4.60 2.55 7.13
C ARG A 112 5.78 3.42 6.70
N ARG A 113 5.53 4.62 6.17
CA ARG A 113 6.56 5.60 5.80
C ARG A 113 6.78 6.63 6.90
N ALA A 114 5.71 6.98 7.61
CA ALA A 114 5.70 7.97 8.70
C ALA A 114 5.57 7.31 10.09
N SER A 115 6.40 6.32 10.41
CA SER A 115 6.28 5.51 11.64
C SER A 115 6.74 6.20 12.92
N THR A 116 7.07 7.49 12.85
CA THR A 116 7.54 8.29 13.99
C THR A 116 6.75 9.57 14.09
N ARG A 117 6.67 10.14 15.30
CA ARG A 117 6.04 11.45 15.55
C ARG A 117 6.57 12.53 14.60
N PHE A 118 7.88 12.55 14.39
CA PHE A 118 8.54 13.45 13.45
C PHE A 118 8.03 13.24 12.02
N GLY A 119 8.05 12.00 11.52
CA GLY A 119 7.61 11.67 10.17
C GLY A 119 6.15 12.03 9.92
N LEU A 120 5.26 11.73 10.87
CA LEU A 120 3.85 12.10 10.78
C LEU A 120 3.67 13.62 10.66
N TYR A 121 4.29 14.38 11.56
CA TYR A 121 4.16 15.85 11.54
C TYR A 121 4.79 16.47 10.29
N HIS A 122 5.92 15.93 9.83
CA HIS A 122 6.57 16.37 8.61
C HIS A 122 5.65 16.16 7.40
N ASP A 123 5.07 14.97 7.24
CA ASP A 123 4.19 14.66 6.11
C ASP A 123 2.90 15.49 6.13
N VAL A 124 2.32 15.69 7.33
CA VAL A 124 1.15 16.58 7.47
C VAL A 124 1.52 18.02 7.13
N LEU A 125 2.64 18.54 7.64
CA LEU A 125 3.09 19.91 7.36
C LEU A 125 3.37 20.11 5.86
N ALA A 126 4.02 19.16 5.22
CA ALA A 126 4.33 19.19 3.80
C ALA A 126 3.06 19.15 2.92
N ALA A 127 1.99 18.51 3.39
CA ALA A 127 0.72 18.46 2.66
C ALA A 127 -0.12 19.73 2.79
N ILE A 128 0.03 20.51 3.87
CA ILE A 128 -0.77 21.73 4.10
C ILE A 128 -0.04 23.03 3.72
N ARG A 129 1.28 22.98 3.50
CA ARG A 129 2.08 24.14 3.08
C ARG A 129 2.44 24.05 1.61
N ASP A 130 2.51 25.22 0.96
CA ASP A 130 2.99 25.33 -0.42
C ASP A 130 4.54 25.31 -0.48
N GLU A 131 5.21 25.74 0.60
CA GLU A 131 6.67 25.71 0.67
C GLU A 131 7.22 24.33 1.09
N PRO A 132 8.36 23.89 0.51
CA PRO A 132 8.98 22.62 0.87
C PRO A 132 9.46 22.64 2.33
N VAL A 133 9.11 21.60 3.07
CA VAL A 133 9.60 21.39 4.44
C VAL A 133 11.00 20.75 4.37
N PRO A 134 12.00 21.26 5.10
CA PRO A 134 13.32 20.66 5.14
C PRO A 134 13.28 19.22 5.69
N GLU A 135 13.88 18.28 4.98
CA GLU A 135 13.95 16.89 5.46
C GLU A 135 14.87 16.73 6.68
N HIS A 136 15.85 17.63 6.86
CA HIS A 136 16.90 17.54 7.87
C HIS A 136 17.13 18.88 8.56
N GLY A 137 17.67 18.84 9.78
CA GLY A 137 18.10 20.03 10.51
C GLY A 137 17.00 20.78 11.25
N ILE A 138 15.76 20.30 11.18
CA ILE A 138 14.61 20.78 11.98
C ILE A 138 14.30 19.81 13.12
N GLY A 139 13.98 20.35 14.29
CA GLY A 139 13.58 19.55 15.45
C GLY A 139 12.10 19.18 15.42
N THR A 140 11.70 18.15 16.18
CA THR A 140 10.28 17.80 16.32
C THR A 140 9.45 18.95 16.91
N ASP A 141 9.98 19.67 17.90
CA ASP A 141 9.27 20.81 18.51
C ASP A 141 9.07 21.97 17.51
N GLU A 142 10.06 22.21 16.64
CA GLU A 142 9.96 23.20 15.57
C GLU A 142 8.90 22.82 14.54
N LEU A 143 8.81 21.53 14.17
CA LEU A 143 7.72 21.02 13.32
C LEU A 143 6.34 21.20 13.98
N VAL A 144 6.23 20.92 15.29
CA VAL A 144 4.98 21.11 16.04
C VAL A 144 4.56 22.57 16.01
N ASP A 145 5.49 23.49 16.26
CA ASP A 145 5.20 24.93 16.23
C ASP A 145 4.83 25.41 14.81
N ALA A 146 5.53 24.93 13.78
CA ALA A 146 5.21 25.25 12.39
C ALA A 146 3.84 24.71 11.95
N LEU A 147 3.46 23.53 12.42
CA LEU A 147 2.16 22.90 12.18
C LEU A 147 1.05 23.65 12.92
N ARG A 148 1.24 23.98 14.20
CA ARG A 148 0.32 24.82 14.99
C ARG A 148 0.07 26.17 14.32
N ASP A 149 1.11 26.81 13.83
CA ASP A 149 0.98 28.10 13.13
C ASP A 149 0.23 27.97 11.81
N GLY A 150 0.53 26.92 11.02
CA GLY A 150 -0.17 26.62 9.78
C GLY A 150 -1.66 26.39 9.99
N ILE A 151 -2.04 25.61 11.00
CA ILE A 151 -3.45 25.33 11.31
C ILE A 151 -4.16 26.56 11.88
N ARG A 152 -3.51 27.32 12.75
CA ARG A 152 -4.08 28.54 13.34
C ARG A 152 -4.44 29.58 12.28
N THR A 153 -3.63 29.69 11.23
CA THR A 153 -3.81 30.66 10.15
C THR A 153 -4.60 30.10 8.96
N GLY A 154 -4.64 28.78 8.82
CA GLY A 154 -5.28 28.04 7.74
C GLY A 154 -6.70 27.54 8.04
N PRO A 155 -7.24 26.67 7.17
CA PRO A 155 -8.46 25.92 7.45
C PRO A 155 -8.19 24.83 8.51
N ASP A 156 -9.27 24.31 9.10
CA ASP A 156 -9.16 23.08 9.89
C ASP A 156 -8.68 21.92 8.99
N VAL A 157 -8.13 20.85 9.57
CA VAL A 157 -7.50 19.76 8.81
C VAL A 157 -8.07 18.40 9.22
N VAL A 158 -8.33 17.53 8.24
CA VAL A 158 -8.66 16.13 8.44
C VAL A 158 -7.47 15.30 8.00
N VAL A 159 -6.91 14.50 8.91
CA VAL A 159 -5.70 13.71 8.66
C VAL A 159 -6.04 12.23 8.68
N ALA A 160 -5.99 11.59 7.50
CA ALA A 160 -6.06 10.15 7.35
C ALA A 160 -4.67 9.53 7.57
N VAL A 161 -4.54 8.71 8.61
CA VAL A 161 -3.34 7.92 8.87
C VAL A 161 -3.65 6.45 8.59
N ASP A 162 -3.13 5.96 7.48
CA ASP A 162 -3.31 4.57 7.07
C ASP A 162 -2.31 3.63 7.74
N HIS A 163 -2.70 2.37 7.86
CA HIS A 163 -1.87 1.26 8.30
C HIS A 163 -1.46 1.33 9.77
N VAL A 164 -2.28 1.99 10.61
CA VAL A 164 -2.11 1.92 12.07
C VAL A 164 -2.26 0.48 12.57
N ASP A 165 -1.60 0.18 13.68
CA ASP A 165 -1.60 -1.13 14.34
C ASP A 165 -0.97 -2.28 13.52
N GLU A 166 -0.41 -2.01 12.32
CA GLU A 166 0.40 -3.00 11.61
C GLU A 166 1.78 -3.20 12.30
N PRO A 167 2.41 -4.38 12.17
CA PRO A 167 3.73 -4.57 12.78
C PRO A 167 4.75 -3.61 12.17
N GLU A 168 5.53 -2.96 13.06
CA GLU A 168 6.48 -1.86 12.78
C GLU A 168 5.84 -0.48 12.49
N THR A 169 4.53 -0.34 12.67
CA THR A 169 3.82 0.95 12.60
C THR A 169 3.34 1.40 13.97
N THR A 170 2.94 2.67 14.07
CA THR A 170 2.37 3.25 15.29
C THR A 170 0.92 2.79 15.49
N ASP A 171 0.52 2.52 16.73
CA ASP A 171 -0.86 2.18 17.08
C ASP A 171 -1.79 3.40 16.97
N ALA A 172 -3.09 3.14 16.78
CA ALA A 172 -4.08 4.20 16.56
C ALA A 172 -4.15 5.21 17.71
N SER A 173 -4.12 4.75 18.97
CA SER A 173 -4.14 5.62 20.16
C SER A 173 -2.98 6.60 20.17
N THR A 174 -1.77 6.12 19.97
CA THR A 174 -0.57 6.97 19.96
C THR A 174 -0.62 7.99 18.82
N VAL A 175 -1.12 7.62 17.63
CA VAL A 175 -1.32 8.55 16.51
C VAL A 175 -2.32 9.65 16.87
N VAL A 176 -3.44 9.29 17.49
CA VAL A 176 -4.47 10.24 17.91
C VAL A 176 -3.92 11.20 18.97
N ASP A 177 -3.22 10.70 19.99
CA ASP A 177 -2.56 11.52 21.01
C ASP A 177 -1.61 12.54 20.36
N TRP A 178 -0.82 12.11 19.37
CA TRP A 178 0.07 13.02 18.64
C TRP A 178 -0.68 14.10 17.87
N ILE A 179 -1.83 13.80 17.29
CA ILE A 179 -2.63 14.76 16.53
C ILE A 179 -3.30 15.77 17.48
N GLU A 180 -3.92 15.29 18.55
CA GLU A 180 -4.62 16.12 19.54
C GLU A 180 -3.66 17.05 20.30
N ASP A 181 -2.43 16.60 20.57
CA ASP A 181 -1.35 17.41 21.16
C ASP A 181 -1.02 18.67 20.34
N VAL A 182 -1.22 18.62 19.01
CA VAL A 182 -0.91 19.74 18.13
C VAL A 182 -2.00 20.79 18.22
N SER A 183 -3.26 20.41 17.93
CA SER A 183 -4.39 21.33 17.85
C SER A 183 -5.73 20.60 17.79
N GLY A 184 -6.74 21.10 18.49
CA GLY A 184 -8.14 20.63 18.36
C GLY A 184 -8.81 21.00 17.03
N HIS A 185 -8.08 21.64 16.11
CA HIS A 185 -8.49 21.92 14.74
C HIS A 185 -8.04 20.85 13.74
N ILE A 186 -7.50 19.73 14.24
CA ILE A 186 -7.17 18.56 13.44
C ILE A 186 -8.11 17.42 13.85
N VAL A 187 -8.74 16.77 12.86
CA VAL A 187 -9.56 15.58 13.09
C VAL A 187 -8.82 14.34 12.59
N PRO A 188 -8.57 13.35 13.46
CA PRO A 188 -7.91 12.11 13.05
C PRO A 188 -8.89 11.17 12.33
N VAL A 189 -8.40 10.55 11.27
CA VAL A 189 -9.01 9.41 10.60
C VAL A 189 -7.98 8.29 10.56
N CYS A 190 -8.14 7.25 11.38
CA CYS A 190 -7.20 6.12 11.36
C CYS A 190 -7.74 4.99 10.47
N LEU A 191 -6.86 4.30 9.75
CA LEU A 191 -7.22 3.12 8.97
C LEU A 191 -6.42 1.91 9.43
N GLY A 192 -7.13 0.87 9.87
CA GLY A 192 -6.54 -0.33 10.42
C GLY A 192 -7.21 -1.60 9.90
N ARG A 193 -6.74 -2.75 10.39
CA ARG A 193 -7.26 -4.07 9.97
C ARG A 193 -8.25 -4.65 10.97
N ASP A 194 -7.94 -4.48 12.24
CA ASP A 194 -8.66 -5.07 13.35
C ASP A 194 -9.99 -4.33 13.59
N PRO A 195 -10.98 -4.99 14.22
CA PRO A 195 -12.25 -4.33 14.51
C PRO A 195 -12.07 -3.26 15.62
N PRO A 196 -12.99 -2.29 15.73
CA PRO A 196 -12.84 -1.15 16.65
C PRO A 196 -12.64 -1.54 18.12
N GLU A 197 -13.19 -2.68 18.56
CA GLU A 197 -13.03 -3.17 19.93
C GLU A 197 -11.61 -3.68 20.26
N ALA A 198 -10.74 -3.84 19.27
CA ALA A 198 -9.39 -4.36 19.42
C ALA A 198 -8.30 -3.27 19.37
N ILE A 199 -8.66 -2.02 19.07
CA ILE A 199 -7.73 -0.90 19.04
C ILE A 199 -7.75 -0.09 20.34
N GLY A 200 -6.67 0.63 20.63
CA GLY A 200 -6.53 1.46 21.83
C GLY A 200 -7.30 2.79 21.80
N TRP A 201 -8.15 3.01 20.80
CA TRP A 201 -8.82 4.28 20.53
C TRP A 201 -10.33 4.09 20.29
N GLU A 202 -11.14 4.98 20.86
CA GLU A 202 -12.59 5.01 20.65
C GLU A 202 -12.95 6.11 19.61
N PRO A 203 -13.13 5.75 18.32
CA PRO A 203 -13.53 6.72 17.30
C PRO A 203 -15.00 7.12 17.45
N ASP A 204 -15.35 8.33 17.02
CA ASP A 204 -16.76 8.75 16.96
C ASP A 204 -17.56 7.89 15.97
N VAL A 205 -16.96 7.54 14.82
CA VAL A 205 -17.60 6.73 13.77
C VAL A 205 -16.67 5.63 13.25
N PRO A 206 -16.97 4.34 13.49
CA PRO A 206 -16.34 3.24 12.79
C PRO A 206 -16.97 3.00 11.42
N VAL A 207 -16.14 2.84 10.38
CA VAL A 207 -16.58 2.60 8.99
C VAL A 207 -16.01 1.27 8.48
N PRO A 208 -16.83 0.22 8.33
CA PRO A 208 -16.34 -1.10 7.91
C PRO A 208 -16.14 -1.19 6.38
N PHE A 209 -15.08 -1.89 6.01
CA PHE A 209 -14.74 -2.34 4.66
C PHE A 209 -14.67 -3.87 4.61
N ASP A 210 -15.78 -4.51 4.23
CA ASP A 210 -15.83 -5.96 4.06
C ASP A 210 -14.94 -6.44 2.90
N GLN A 211 -14.62 -7.74 2.87
CA GLN A 211 -14.04 -8.39 1.70
C GLN A 211 -14.87 -8.12 0.43
N TYR A 212 -14.22 -8.06 -0.73
CA TYR A 212 -14.95 -7.88 -1.98
C TYR A 212 -15.88 -9.05 -2.24
N ARG A 213 -17.12 -8.76 -2.64
CA ARG A 213 -17.99 -9.78 -3.23
C ARG A 213 -17.38 -10.22 -4.56
N ARG A 214 -17.50 -11.52 -4.89
CA ARG A 214 -16.88 -12.12 -6.08
C ARG A 214 -17.09 -11.32 -7.37
N HIS A 215 -18.33 -10.92 -7.67
CA HIS A 215 -18.63 -10.16 -8.90
C HIS A 215 -17.96 -8.79 -8.93
N VAL A 216 -17.91 -8.08 -7.79
CA VAL A 216 -17.24 -6.79 -7.67
C VAL A 216 -15.73 -6.95 -7.84
N LEU A 217 -15.13 -8.01 -7.28
CA LEU A 217 -13.71 -8.31 -7.49
C LEU A 217 -13.43 -8.60 -8.97
N VAL A 218 -14.27 -9.38 -9.66
CA VAL A 218 -14.15 -9.62 -11.10
C VAL A 218 -14.19 -8.32 -11.91
N GLU A 219 -15.10 -7.40 -11.58
CA GLU A 219 -15.18 -6.07 -12.22
C GLU A 219 -13.90 -5.25 -12.01
N LEU A 220 -13.40 -5.20 -10.76
CA LEU A 220 -12.15 -4.53 -10.41
C LEU A 220 -10.98 -5.10 -11.22
N LEU A 221 -10.80 -6.43 -11.21
CA LEU A 221 -9.71 -7.10 -11.91
C LEU A 221 -9.81 -6.89 -13.42
N THR A 222 -11.01 -6.98 -13.99
CA THR A 222 -11.26 -6.72 -15.42
C THR A 222 -10.83 -5.30 -15.79
N SER A 223 -11.19 -4.30 -14.99
CA SER A 223 -10.78 -2.92 -15.23
C SER A 223 -9.26 -2.75 -15.17
N ARG A 224 -8.61 -3.27 -14.13
CA ARG A 224 -7.14 -3.17 -13.95
C ARG A 224 -6.40 -3.85 -15.10
N CYS A 225 -6.82 -5.07 -15.47
CA CYS A 225 -6.24 -5.84 -16.57
C CYS A 225 -6.42 -5.14 -17.93
N SER A 226 -7.55 -4.48 -18.17
CA SER A 226 -7.81 -3.80 -19.46
C SER A 226 -6.85 -2.64 -19.77
N THR A 227 -6.26 -2.08 -18.70
CA THR A 227 -5.23 -1.04 -18.76
C THR A 227 -3.83 -1.64 -18.72
N GLY A 228 -3.57 -2.58 -17.79
CA GLY A 228 -2.21 -3.07 -17.56
C GLY A 228 -1.76 -4.25 -18.41
N LEU A 229 -2.66 -4.93 -19.10
CA LEU A 229 -2.32 -6.08 -19.96
C LEU A 229 -2.57 -5.80 -21.45
N GLY A 230 -1.85 -6.54 -22.28
CA GLY A 230 -2.09 -6.63 -23.72
C GLY A 230 -3.50 -7.14 -24.04
N ARG A 231 -3.95 -6.90 -25.29
CA ARG A 231 -5.27 -7.38 -25.74
C ARG A 231 -5.37 -8.90 -25.62
N ASP A 232 -6.48 -9.36 -25.06
CA ASP A 232 -6.78 -10.78 -24.88
C ASP A 232 -5.68 -11.56 -24.14
N ALA A 233 -4.78 -10.86 -23.42
CA ALA A 233 -3.68 -11.47 -22.70
C ALA A 233 -4.15 -12.31 -21.51
N LEU A 234 -5.32 -11.99 -20.95
CA LEU A 234 -5.97 -12.77 -19.90
C LEU A 234 -7.44 -12.95 -20.23
N THR A 235 -7.93 -14.17 -20.18
CA THR A 235 -9.34 -14.48 -20.47
C THR A 235 -10.24 -14.13 -19.30
N HIS A 236 -11.52 -13.90 -19.57
CA HIS A 236 -12.48 -13.59 -18.52
C HIS A 236 -12.73 -14.77 -17.55
N ASP A 237 -12.56 -16.02 -18.01
CA ASP A 237 -12.64 -17.20 -17.14
C ASP A 237 -11.47 -17.26 -16.15
N GLN A 238 -10.25 -16.96 -16.59
CA GLN A 238 -9.08 -16.83 -15.71
C GLN A 238 -9.28 -15.71 -14.67
N ILE A 239 -9.91 -14.58 -15.04
CA ILE A 239 -10.24 -13.52 -14.06
C ILE A 239 -11.22 -14.04 -12.99
N ARG A 240 -12.23 -14.84 -13.38
CA ARG A 240 -13.20 -15.41 -12.44
C ARG A 240 -12.58 -16.47 -11.52
N GLU A 241 -11.63 -17.23 -12.04
CA GLU A 241 -10.83 -18.21 -11.30
C GLU A 241 -9.99 -17.52 -10.22
N VAL A 242 -9.23 -16.48 -10.58
CA VAL A 242 -8.44 -15.70 -9.61
C VAL A 242 -9.35 -15.04 -8.57
N ALA A 243 -10.47 -14.44 -8.99
CA ALA A 243 -11.39 -13.79 -8.06
C ALA A 243 -12.01 -14.77 -7.05
N GLU A 244 -12.25 -16.02 -7.44
CA GLU A 244 -12.69 -17.09 -6.55
C GLU A 244 -11.59 -17.50 -5.58
N TRP A 245 -10.39 -17.77 -6.10
CA TRP A 245 -9.24 -18.16 -5.29
C TRP A 245 -8.84 -17.10 -4.24
N ALA A 246 -8.94 -15.82 -4.60
CA ALA A 246 -8.57 -14.69 -3.75
C ALA A 246 -9.58 -14.41 -2.65
N SER A 247 -10.81 -14.95 -2.74
CA SER A 247 -11.84 -14.84 -1.70
C SER A 247 -12.06 -13.39 -1.21
N GLY A 248 -12.12 -12.45 -2.15
CA GLY A 248 -12.40 -11.03 -1.85
C GLY A 248 -11.20 -10.18 -1.45
N ASP A 249 -9.97 -10.73 -1.46
CA ASP A 249 -8.73 -9.98 -1.29
C ASP A 249 -8.19 -9.47 -2.65
N ALA A 250 -8.39 -8.18 -2.93
CA ALA A 250 -7.93 -7.60 -4.19
C ALA A 250 -6.40 -7.53 -4.31
N HIS A 251 -5.68 -7.46 -3.18
CA HIS A 251 -4.22 -7.45 -3.19
C HIS A 251 -3.69 -8.79 -3.68
N ASP A 252 -4.21 -9.91 -3.16
CA ASP A 252 -3.75 -11.24 -3.56
C ASP A 252 -4.14 -11.57 -4.99
N ALA A 253 -5.34 -11.19 -5.42
CA ALA A 253 -5.76 -11.34 -6.80
C ALA A 253 -4.85 -10.57 -7.79
N LEU A 254 -4.56 -9.31 -7.50
CA LEU A 254 -3.68 -8.48 -8.33
C LEU A 254 -2.23 -8.97 -8.29
N ALA A 255 -1.76 -9.48 -7.15
CA ALA A 255 -0.44 -10.07 -7.02
C ALA A 255 -0.29 -11.33 -7.90
N ALA A 256 -1.29 -12.21 -7.90
CA ALA A 256 -1.29 -13.42 -8.73
C ALA A 256 -1.29 -13.08 -10.23
N ILE A 257 -2.16 -12.15 -10.66
CA ILE A 257 -2.21 -11.71 -12.07
C ILE A 257 -0.91 -11.03 -12.48
N SER A 258 -0.35 -10.16 -11.63
CA SER A 258 0.91 -9.48 -11.93
C SER A 258 2.07 -10.47 -12.03
N GLY A 259 2.15 -11.46 -11.14
CA GLY A 259 3.15 -12.53 -11.20
C GLY A 259 3.03 -13.36 -12.48
N ALA A 260 1.81 -13.74 -12.85
CA ALA A 260 1.53 -14.48 -14.07
C ALA A 260 1.89 -13.68 -15.33
N ALA A 261 1.60 -12.37 -15.34
CA ALA A 261 1.97 -11.47 -16.43
C ALA A 261 3.49 -11.35 -16.56
N VAL A 262 4.22 -11.22 -15.45
CA VAL A 262 5.69 -11.17 -15.44
C VAL A 262 6.30 -12.47 -15.99
N ASN A 263 5.76 -13.63 -15.63
CA ASN A 263 6.24 -14.92 -16.15
C ASN A 263 5.97 -15.06 -17.65
N ALA A 264 4.78 -14.68 -18.10
CA ALA A 264 4.40 -14.71 -19.51
C ALA A 264 5.28 -13.76 -20.35
N GLU A 265 5.54 -12.55 -19.86
CA GLU A 265 6.43 -11.56 -20.48
C GLU A 265 7.86 -12.10 -20.60
N ARG A 266 8.41 -12.67 -19.51
CA ARG A 266 9.75 -13.29 -19.50
C ARG A 266 9.87 -14.48 -20.44
N ALA A 267 8.77 -15.20 -20.67
CA ALA A 267 8.71 -16.29 -21.62
C ALA A 267 8.52 -15.83 -23.08
N GLY A 268 8.39 -14.52 -23.34
CA GLY A 268 8.21 -13.94 -24.67
C GLY A 268 6.90 -14.36 -25.34
N VAL A 269 5.87 -14.68 -24.56
CA VAL A 269 4.54 -14.99 -25.10
C VAL A 269 3.62 -13.78 -24.99
N SER A 270 2.58 -13.74 -25.82
CA SER A 270 1.61 -12.64 -25.89
C SER A 270 0.33 -12.86 -25.07
N THR A 271 0.21 -14.01 -24.40
CA THR A 271 -0.93 -14.35 -23.54
C THR A 271 -0.48 -15.06 -22.27
N ILE A 272 -1.20 -14.85 -21.17
CA ILE A 272 -1.04 -15.56 -19.90
C ILE A 272 -1.64 -16.94 -20.05
N ARG A 273 -0.78 -17.95 -20.18
CA ARG A 273 -1.20 -19.36 -20.30
C ARG A 273 -1.68 -19.87 -18.95
N PRO A 274 -2.47 -20.96 -18.89
CA PRO A 274 -2.91 -21.55 -17.63
C PRO A 274 -1.76 -21.81 -16.64
N ARG A 275 -0.62 -22.34 -17.12
CA ARG A 275 0.56 -22.56 -16.28
C ARG A 275 1.16 -21.28 -15.68
N ASP A 276 1.12 -20.17 -16.43
CA ASP A 276 1.66 -18.89 -15.94
C ASP A 276 0.74 -18.35 -14.84
N LEU A 277 -0.58 -18.57 -14.97
CA LEU A 277 -1.56 -18.23 -13.94
C LEU A 277 -1.42 -19.10 -12.68
N ASP A 278 -1.26 -20.41 -12.86
CA ASP A 278 -1.02 -21.36 -11.75
C ASP A 278 0.24 -20.96 -10.97
N GLU A 279 1.35 -20.67 -11.66
CA GLU A 279 2.58 -20.17 -11.03
C GLU A 279 2.37 -18.83 -10.32
N GLY A 280 1.61 -17.91 -10.92
CA GLY A 280 1.26 -16.64 -10.30
C GLY A 280 0.46 -16.81 -9.02
N ILE A 281 -0.48 -17.76 -8.99
CA ILE A 281 -1.27 -18.12 -7.81
C ILE A 281 -0.41 -18.80 -6.73
N ASP A 282 0.43 -19.76 -7.11
CA ASP A 282 1.26 -20.54 -6.20
C ASP A 282 2.33 -19.68 -5.50
N GLU A 283 2.82 -18.62 -6.15
CA GLU A 283 3.79 -17.68 -5.59
C GLU A 283 3.17 -16.59 -4.71
N VAL A 284 1.85 -16.60 -4.48
CA VAL A 284 1.19 -15.77 -3.45
C VAL A 284 0.99 -16.58 -2.16
N PRO A 285 1.76 -16.32 -1.08
CA PRO A 285 1.72 -17.14 0.13
C PRO A 285 0.37 -17.07 0.85
N LYS A 286 -0.02 -18.11 1.59
CA LYS A 286 -1.19 -18.07 2.49
C LYS A 286 -0.78 -18.37 3.94
N PRO A 287 -0.94 -17.41 4.89
CA PRO A 287 -1.41 -16.03 4.69
C PRO A 287 -0.37 -15.14 4.00
N CYS A 288 -0.86 -14.15 3.24
CA CYS A 288 -0.04 -13.21 2.47
C CYS A 288 0.12 -11.86 3.21
N ALA A 289 1.34 -11.50 3.56
CA ALA A 289 1.71 -10.14 3.94
C ALA A 289 1.51 -9.16 2.77
N ALA A 290 1.00 -7.96 3.07
CA ALA A 290 0.84 -6.92 2.06
C ALA A 290 2.21 -6.52 1.50
N LEU A 291 2.33 -6.47 0.18
CA LEU A 291 3.57 -6.10 -0.50
C LEU A 291 3.99 -4.67 -0.16
N GLY A 292 3.04 -3.79 0.13
CA GLY A 292 3.32 -2.44 0.64
C GLY A 292 4.13 -2.42 1.94
N ARG A 293 4.04 -3.45 2.80
CA ARG A 293 4.92 -3.59 3.98
C ARG A 293 6.37 -3.83 3.60
N VAL A 294 6.60 -4.62 2.55
CA VAL A 294 7.95 -4.92 2.05
C VAL A 294 8.56 -3.69 1.39
N LEU A 295 7.76 -2.95 0.59
CA LEU A 295 8.21 -1.75 -0.12
C LEU A 295 8.44 -0.54 0.79
N ALA A 296 7.91 -0.56 2.01
CA ALA A 296 8.17 0.46 3.02
C ALA A 296 9.42 0.20 3.87
N LEU A 297 10.07 -0.96 3.71
CA LEU A 297 11.31 -1.26 4.41
C LEU A 297 12.46 -0.35 3.94
N SER A 298 13.47 -0.19 4.80
CA SER A 298 14.73 0.45 4.38
C SER A 298 15.35 -0.27 3.19
N SER A 299 16.08 0.46 2.35
CA SER A 299 16.74 -0.07 1.16
C SER A 299 17.62 -1.30 1.46
N SER A 300 18.35 -1.28 2.59
CA SER A 300 19.15 -2.43 3.03
C SER A 300 18.30 -3.66 3.37
N ARG A 301 17.19 -3.50 4.10
CA ARG A 301 16.28 -4.62 4.44
C ARG A 301 15.58 -5.17 3.20
N MET A 302 15.13 -4.29 2.31
CA MET A 302 14.53 -4.66 1.03
C MET A 302 15.54 -5.42 0.15
N ARG A 303 16.79 -4.97 0.08
CA ARG A 303 17.87 -5.66 -0.62
C ARG A 303 18.07 -7.08 -0.09
N LEU A 304 18.12 -7.28 1.23
CA LEU A 304 18.28 -8.63 1.81
C LEU A 304 17.13 -9.56 1.44
N LEU A 305 15.89 -9.06 1.40
CA LEU A 305 14.75 -9.85 0.91
C LEU A 305 14.90 -10.19 -0.57
N TYR A 306 15.33 -9.24 -1.40
CA TYR A 306 15.60 -9.47 -2.83
C TYR A 306 16.68 -10.54 -3.04
N GLU A 307 17.79 -10.47 -2.30
CA GLU A 307 18.83 -11.48 -2.39
C GLU A 307 18.32 -12.86 -1.97
N LEU A 308 17.53 -12.93 -0.88
CA LEU A 308 16.94 -14.16 -0.38
C LEU A 308 16.01 -14.83 -1.40
N VAL A 309 15.10 -14.09 -2.03
CA VAL A 309 14.17 -14.66 -3.02
C VAL A 309 14.87 -15.04 -4.33
N SER A 310 16.02 -14.42 -4.61
CA SER A 310 16.84 -14.69 -5.80
C SER A 310 17.84 -15.84 -5.62
N LEU A 311 17.89 -16.48 -4.45
CA LEU A 311 18.70 -17.67 -4.21
C LEU A 311 18.12 -18.90 -4.91
N SER A 312 18.96 -19.88 -5.25
CA SER A 312 18.49 -21.20 -5.69
C SER A 312 17.80 -21.94 -4.53
N GLU A 313 16.99 -22.97 -4.82
CA GLU A 313 16.42 -23.82 -3.76
C GLU A 313 17.48 -24.43 -2.83
N ARG A 314 18.64 -24.80 -3.40
CA ARG A 314 19.79 -25.33 -2.65
C ARG A 314 20.31 -24.30 -1.66
N ASP A 315 20.44 -23.05 -2.08
CA ASP A 315 20.98 -21.98 -1.23
C ASP A 315 19.93 -21.49 -0.21
N ARG A 316 18.63 -21.75 -0.46
CA ARG A 316 17.53 -21.54 0.51
C ARG A 316 17.27 -22.73 1.42
N SER A 317 18.09 -23.79 1.35
CA SER A 317 17.86 -25.04 2.10
C SER A 317 17.91 -24.89 3.62
N SER A 318 18.67 -23.91 4.12
CA SER A 318 18.73 -23.57 5.54
C SER A 318 19.08 -22.10 5.75
N VAL A 319 18.75 -21.56 6.92
CA VAL A 319 19.11 -20.18 7.31
C VAL A 319 20.62 -19.96 7.19
N ASN A 320 21.45 -20.90 7.66
CA ASN A 320 22.90 -20.72 7.64
C ASN A 320 23.43 -20.57 6.21
N VAL A 321 23.05 -21.51 5.32
CA VAL A 321 23.44 -21.47 3.90
C VAL A 321 22.97 -20.17 3.26
N ALA A 322 21.70 -19.81 3.42
CA ALA A 322 21.16 -18.57 2.85
C ALA A 322 21.92 -17.34 3.34
N THR A 323 22.20 -17.24 4.64
CA THR A 323 22.89 -16.08 5.23
C THR A 323 24.34 -15.97 4.78
N GLU A 324 25.04 -17.09 4.62
CA GLU A 324 26.42 -17.11 4.10
C GLU A 324 26.45 -16.74 2.62
N THR A 325 25.54 -17.29 1.82
CA THR A 325 25.45 -16.95 0.40
C THR A 325 25.09 -15.49 0.19
N ILE A 326 24.13 -14.94 0.93
CA ILE A 326 23.74 -13.53 0.83
C ILE A 326 24.90 -12.62 1.24
N ALA A 327 25.57 -12.91 2.36
CA ALA A 327 26.70 -12.10 2.84
C ALA A 327 27.93 -12.15 1.91
N SER A 328 28.02 -13.14 1.03
CA SER A 328 29.07 -13.22 0.00
C SER A 328 28.78 -12.39 -1.25
N ARG A 329 27.57 -11.82 -1.41
CA ARG A 329 27.23 -10.98 -2.57
C ARG A 329 27.84 -9.58 -2.40
N GLU A 330 28.48 -9.06 -3.44
CA GLU A 330 29.12 -7.74 -3.44
C GLU A 330 28.14 -6.59 -3.13
N THR A 331 26.86 -6.80 -3.41
CA THR A 331 25.76 -5.88 -3.15
C THR A 331 25.33 -5.83 -1.67
N VAL A 332 25.93 -6.65 -0.81
CA VAL A 332 25.61 -6.75 0.62
C VAL A 332 26.86 -6.51 1.45
N ASP A 333 26.97 -5.31 2.01
CA ASP A 333 28.04 -4.95 2.95
C ASP A 333 27.66 -5.30 4.41
N LEU A 334 27.35 -6.57 4.66
CA LEU A 334 26.96 -7.07 5.98
C LEU A 334 27.53 -8.46 6.24
N SER A 335 27.97 -8.71 7.48
CA SER A 335 28.38 -10.04 7.90
C SER A 335 27.21 -11.03 7.89
N ALA A 336 27.51 -12.33 7.73
CA ALA A 336 26.48 -13.38 7.77
C ALA A 336 25.68 -13.39 9.09
N SER A 337 26.30 -13.00 10.22
CA SER A 337 25.60 -12.86 11.51
C SER A 337 24.61 -11.70 11.51
N THR A 338 24.97 -10.56 10.92
CA THR A 338 24.06 -9.41 10.78
C THR A 338 22.93 -9.70 9.82
N VAL A 339 23.22 -10.32 8.66
CA VAL A 339 22.18 -10.78 7.72
C VAL A 339 21.20 -11.71 8.43
N ARG A 340 21.70 -12.69 9.19
CA ARG A 340 20.86 -13.62 9.96
C ARG A 340 19.96 -12.89 10.95
N ARG A 341 20.50 -11.94 11.70
CA ARG A 341 19.73 -11.14 12.67
C ARG A 341 18.59 -10.40 11.98
N VAL A 342 18.89 -9.68 10.90
CA VAL A 342 17.87 -8.91 10.15
C VAL A 342 16.80 -9.83 9.54
N LEU A 343 17.19 -10.98 8.97
CA LEU A 343 16.22 -11.94 8.44
C LEU A 343 15.33 -12.57 9.54
N TYR A 344 15.83 -12.71 10.76
CA TYR A 344 14.99 -13.12 11.89
C TYR A 344 14.06 -12.00 12.38
N GLU A 345 14.52 -10.74 12.42
CA GLU A 345 13.64 -9.60 12.70
C GLU A 345 12.48 -9.52 11.69
N LEU A 346 12.78 -9.71 10.40
CA LEU A 346 11.76 -9.76 9.34
C LEU A 346 10.83 -10.97 9.44
N ALA A 347 11.28 -12.06 10.07
CA ALA A 347 10.42 -13.19 10.39
C ALA A 347 9.50 -12.87 11.58
N ASP A 348 10.04 -12.24 12.62
CA ASP A 348 9.28 -11.82 13.80
C ASP A 348 8.22 -10.76 13.44
N SER A 349 8.48 -9.90 12.45
CA SER A 349 7.48 -8.95 11.90
C SER A 349 6.53 -9.57 10.87
N GLY A 350 6.66 -10.88 10.61
CA GLY A 350 5.72 -11.64 9.78
C GLY A 350 5.87 -11.44 8.28
N LEU A 351 7.03 -11.00 7.79
CA LEU A 351 7.35 -10.97 6.35
C LEU A 351 8.01 -12.27 5.88
N LEU A 352 8.59 -13.03 6.79
CA LEU A 352 9.16 -14.36 6.55
C LEU A 352 8.58 -15.37 7.55
N ASP A 353 8.40 -16.62 7.11
CA ASP A 353 8.11 -17.76 7.97
C ASP A 353 9.36 -18.60 8.20
N ARG A 354 9.58 -19.02 9.44
CA ARG A 354 10.65 -19.95 9.80
C ARG A 354 10.13 -21.39 9.77
N VAL A 355 10.39 -22.10 8.69
CA VAL A 355 9.95 -23.49 8.50
C VAL A 355 11.07 -24.44 8.87
N THR A 356 10.79 -25.36 9.79
CA THR A 356 11.73 -26.43 10.15
C THR A 356 11.63 -27.57 9.12
N ALA A 357 12.75 -27.99 8.54
CA ALA A 357 12.76 -29.11 7.59
C ALA A 357 12.20 -30.38 8.26
N ARG A 358 11.34 -31.12 7.54
CA ARG A 358 10.90 -32.45 7.98
C ARG A 358 12.13 -33.34 8.10
N ARG A 359 12.29 -33.97 9.28
CA ARG A 359 13.46 -34.75 9.73
C ARG A 359 14.18 -35.49 8.58
N SER A 360 15.45 -35.15 8.35
CA SER A 360 16.42 -36.13 7.87
C SER A 360 17.00 -36.85 9.10
N SER A 361 17.37 -38.12 8.93
CA SER A 361 17.73 -39.12 9.93
C SER A 361 19.02 -38.85 10.74
N GLY A 362 19.33 -37.59 11.05
CA GLY A 362 20.51 -37.16 11.82
C GLY A 362 20.20 -36.81 13.28
N LYS A 363 21.19 -36.96 14.16
CA LYS A 363 21.15 -36.42 15.54
C LYS A 363 21.37 -34.89 15.49
N GLY A 364 20.34 -34.10 15.78
CA GLY A 364 20.43 -32.63 15.87
C GLY A 364 19.06 -31.94 15.75
N ARG A 365 19.01 -30.62 16.03
CA ARG A 365 17.82 -29.80 15.70
C ARG A 365 17.74 -29.72 14.16
N PRO A 366 16.59 -30.04 13.53
CA PRO A 366 16.49 -29.99 12.08
C PRO A 366 16.78 -28.57 11.58
N PRO A 367 17.44 -28.41 10.42
CA PRO A 367 17.71 -27.09 9.88
C PRO A 367 16.38 -26.38 9.60
N SER A 368 16.30 -25.12 10.01
CA SER A 368 15.20 -24.24 9.62
C SER A 368 15.59 -23.46 8.37
N ARG A 369 14.62 -23.25 7.47
CA ARG A 369 14.71 -22.33 6.33
C ARG A 369 13.75 -21.16 6.51
N LEU A 370 14.00 -20.09 5.78
CA LEU A 370 13.11 -18.92 5.71
C LEU A 370 12.29 -18.99 4.43
N VAL A 371 10.99 -18.75 4.56
CA VAL A 371 10.04 -18.76 3.44
C VAL A 371 9.36 -17.40 3.38
N PRO A 372 9.35 -16.71 2.22
CA PRO A 372 8.63 -15.44 2.09
C PRO A 372 7.14 -15.57 2.40
N ARG A 373 6.57 -14.57 3.06
CA ARG A 373 5.11 -14.43 3.26
C ARG A 373 4.48 -13.39 2.33
N PHE A 374 5.20 -12.89 1.34
CA PHE A 374 4.73 -11.86 0.41
C PHE A 374 4.90 -12.35 -1.04
N PRO A 375 4.21 -11.73 -2.04
CA PRO A 375 4.28 -12.14 -3.43
C PRO A 375 5.67 -11.86 -4.04
N THR A 376 6.46 -12.92 -4.24
CA THR A 376 7.89 -12.84 -4.60
C THR A 376 8.11 -12.35 -6.03
N LEU A 377 7.31 -12.83 -6.99
CA LEU A 377 7.44 -12.49 -8.42
C LEU A 377 7.25 -10.99 -8.66
N VAL A 378 6.19 -10.42 -8.07
CA VAL A 378 5.87 -8.99 -8.20
C VAL A 378 6.91 -8.15 -7.46
N PHE A 379 7.34 -8.59 -6.28
CA PHE A 379 8.39 -7.91 -5.52
C PHE A 379 9.69 -7.79 -6.32
N GLN A 380 10.17 -8.89 -6.90
CA GLN A 380 11.40 -8.88 -7.71
C GLN A 380 11.28 -7.94 -8.90
N GLU A 381 10.17 -7.97 -9.62
CA GLU A 381 9.96 -7.10 -10.78
C GLU A 381 9.93 -5.61 -10.38
N LEU A 382 9.25 -5.25 -9.30
CA LEU A 382 9.22 -3.87 -8.80
C LEU A 382 10.61 -3.41 -8.32
N PHE A 383 11.34 -4.29 -7.64
CA PHE A 383 12.70 -4.00 -7.18
C PHE A 383 13.64 -3.77 -8.37
N ASP A 384 13.63 -4.67 -9.37
CA ASP A 384 14.43 -4.53 -10.58
C ASP A 384 14.12 -3.23 -11.33
N ARG A 385 12.84 -2.85 -11.41
CA ARG A 385 12.42 -1.56 -12.00
C ARG A 385 12.96 -0.36 -11.24
N SER A 386 12.88 -0.37 -9.91
CA SER A 386 13.39 0.74 -9.08
C SER A 386 14.90 0.97 -9.27
N ILE A 387 15.67 -0.10 -9.50
CA ILE A 387 17.10 -0.01 -9.79
C ILE A 387 17.35 0.57 -11.18
N ARG A 388 16.52 0.22 -12.18
CA ARG A 388 16.66 0.75 -13.55
C ARG A 388 16.30 2.23 -13.66
N SER A 389 15.44 2.73 -12.77
CA SER A 389 15.01 4.14 -12.72
C SER A 389 15.90 5.04 -11.84
N SER A 390 16.78 4.46 -11.03
CA SER A 390 17.74 5.18 -10.18
C SER A 390 19.07 5.37 -10.90
#